data_AF-A0A9D9XR88-F1
#
_entry.id   AF-A0A9D9XR88-F1
#
_cell.length_a   1.000
_cell.length_b   1.000
_cell.length_c   1.000
_cell.angle_alpha   90.00
_cell.angle_beta   90.00
_cell.angle_gamma   90.00
#
_symmetry.space_group_name_H-M   'P 1'
#
loop_
_entity.id
_entity.type
_entity.pdbx_description
1 polymer ?
#
loop_
_entity_poly.entity_id
_entity_poly.type
_entity_poly.pdbx_seq_one_letter_code
_entity_poly.pdbx_strand_id
1 'polypeptide(L)' 'MSQAESAGASILKAAEDTFWGGYAGYLQDPDGHMWEVAWNPQWNPEE' A
#
# COMPACT_ATOMS: atom_id res chain seq x y z
N MET A 1 -5.50 -2.21 -5.45
CA MET A 1 -4.52 -3.32 -5.48
C MET A 1 -4.53 -4.06 -6.80
N SER A 2 -5.71 -4.22 -7.42
CA SER A 2 -5.89 -4.82 -8.75
C SER A 2 -4.83 -4.45 -9.81
N GLN A 3 -4.39 -3.19 -9.90
CA GLN A 3 -3.32 -2.82 -10.84
C GLN A 3 -1.96 -3.47 -10.51
N ALA A 4 -1.58 -3.49 -9.23
CA ALA A 4 -0.35 -4.13 -8.79
C ALA A 4 -0.41 -5.66 -8.97
N GLU A 5 -1.54 -6.28 -8.63
CA GLU A 5 -1.78 -7.71 -8.89
C GLU A 5 -1.65 -8.05 -10.37
N SER A 6 -2.29 -7.24 -11.23
CA SER A 6 -2.22 -7.41 -12.68
C SER A 6 -0.81 -7.20 -13.24
N ALA A 7 0.03 -6.43 -12.53
CA ALA A 7 1.44 -6.22 -12.86
C ALA A 7 2.37 -7.32 -12.30
N GLY A 8 1.83 -8.34 -11.62
CA GLY A 8 2.58 -9.46 -11.07
C GLY A 8 3.01 -9.31 -9.61
N ALA A 9 2.57 -8.25 -8.92
CA ALA A 9 2.82 -8.11 -7.49
C ALA A 9 1.94 -9.08 -6.67
N SER A 10 2.48 -9.57 -5.56
CA SER A 10 1.73 -10.36 -4.59
C SER A 10 1.15 -9.45 -3.51
N ILE A 11 -0.17 -9.49 -3.28
CA ILE A 11 -0.79 -8.73 -2.17
C ILE A 11 -0.54 -9.48 -0.88
N LEU A 12 0.30 -8.90 -0.03
CA LEU A 12 0.66 -9.46 1.28
C LEU A 12 -0.39 -9.13 2.34
N LYS A 13 -0.99 -7.93 2.22
CA LYS A 13 -2.07 -7.47 3.09
C LYS A 13 -3.01 -6.59 2.29
N ALA A 14 -4.28 -6.99 2.25
CA ALA A 14 -5.34 -6.19 1.64
C ALA A 14 -5.42 -4.82 2.33
N ALA A 15 -5.83 -3.80 1.57
CA ALA A 15 -5.92 -2.46 2.13
C ALA A 15 -7.05 -2.37 3.16
N GLU A 16 -6.77 -1.74 4.30
CA GLU A 16 -7.71 -1.59 5.42
C GLU A 16 -7.44 -0.29 6.19
N ASP A 17 -8.40 0.12 7.02
CA ASP A 17 -8.22 1.23 7.95
C ASP A 17 -7.09 0.89 8.94
N THR A 18 -6.18 1.83 9.14
CA THR A 18 -5.08 1.65 10.08
C THR A 18 -5.47 2.12 11.48
N PHE A 19 -4.86 1.56 12.53
CA PHE A 19 -5.17 1.95 13.91
C PHE A 19 -4.73 3.38 14.25
N TRP A 20 -3.80 3.95 13.47
CA TRP A 20 -3.27 5.31 13.64
C TRP A 20 -3.94 6.32 12.71
N GLY A 21 -4.95 5.90 11.95
CA GLY A 21 -5.71 6.74 11.02
C GLY A 21 -5.18 6.65 9.59
N GLY A 22 -6.07 6.81 8.61
CA GLY A 22 -5.76 6.58 7.20
C GLY A 22 -6.02 5.13 6.76
N TYR A 23 -5.59 4.80 5.54
CA TYR A 23 -5.92 3.55 4.87
C TYR A 23 -4.68 3.00 4.18
N ALA A 24 -4.30 1.75 4.45
CA ALA A 24 -3.06 1.19 3.92
C ALA A 24 -3.16 -0.30 3.60
N GLY A 25 -2.36 -0.74 2.63
CA GLY A 25 -2.16 -2.15 2.29
C GLY A 25 -0.73 -2.42 1.81
N TYR A 26 -0.37 -3.70 1.72
CA TYR A 26 1.00 -4.12 1.45
C TYR A 26 1.07 -5.08 0.28
N LEU A 27 2.11 -4.92 -0.53
CA LEU A 27 2.39 -5.76 -1.67
C LEU A 27 3.89 -6.06 -1.77
N GLN A 28 4.22 -7.17 -2.42
CA GLN A 28 5.57 -7.50 -2.82
C GLN A 28 5.66 -7.43 -4.35
N ASP A 29 6.63 -6.71 -4.88
CA ASP A 29 6.88 -6.66 -6.32
C ASP A 29 7.50 -7.97 -6.84
N PRO A 30 7.56 -8.19 -8.17
CA PRO A 30 8.11 -9.43 -8.74
C PRO A 30 9.58 -9.70 -8.40
N ASP A 31 10.34 -8.67 -8.03
CA ASP A 31 11.74 -8.78 -7.63
C ASP A 31 11.91 -9.09 -6.13
N GLY A 32 10.80 -9.13 -5.38
CA GLY A 32 10.76 -9.49 -3.97
C GLY A 32 10.80 -8.31 -3.01
N HIS A 33 10.77 -7.05 -3.48
CA HIS A 33 10.74 -5.89 -2.58
C HIS A 33 9.35 -5.65 -2.03
N MET A 34 9.28 -5.31 -0.75
CA MET A 34 8.03 -5.05 -0.05
C MET A 34 7.71 -3.55 -0.06
N TRP A 35 6.46 -3.25 -0.40
CA TRP A 35 5.94 -1.89 -0.50
C TRP A 35 4.68 -1.74 0.36
N GLU A 36 4.55 -0.57 0.98
CA GLU A 36 3.31 -0.09 1.57
C GLU A 36 2.68 0.95 0.65
N VAL A 37 1.39 0.80 0.37
CA VAL A 37 0.57 1.81 -0.29
C VAL A 37 -0.34 2.40 0.77
N ALA A 38 -0.07 3.65 1.17
CA ALA A 38 -0.80 4.34 2.23
C ALA A 38 -1.46 5.61 1.71
N TRP A 39 -2.70 5.83 2.15
CA TRP A 39 -3.36 7.12 2.12
C TRP A 39 -3.46 7.65 3.55
N ASN A 40 -2.66 8.67 3.85
CA ASN A 40 -2.69 9.35 5.13
C ASN A 40 -3.13 10.82 4.93
N PRO A 41 -4.36 11.20 5.33
CA PRO A 41 -4.85 12.58 5.22
C PRO A 41 -4.05 13.61 6.03
N GLN A 42 -3.27 13.16 7.02
CA GLN A 42 -2.43 14.04 7.85
C GLN A 42 -1.08 14.35 7.22
N TRP A 43 -0.69 13.63 6.15
CA TRP A 43 0.51 13.97 5.41
C TRP A 43 0.22 15.16 4.51
N ASN A 44 0.90 16.27 4.78
CA ASN A 44 0.93 17.41 3.89
C ASN A 44 2.14 17.27 2.95
N PRO A 45 1.94 17.00 1.65
CA PRO A 45 3.06 16.78 0.72
C PRO A 45 3.79 18.09 0.34
N GLU A 46 3.28 19.25 0.74
CA GLU A 46 3.85 20.57 0.40
C GLU A 46 4.70 21.20 1.53
N GLU A 47 4.84 20.52 2.67
CA GLU A 47 5.73 20.92 3.78
C GLU A 47 7.06 20.15 3.79
#